data_AF-A0A7S1GA59-F1
#
_entry.id   AF-A0A7S1GA59-F1
#
_cell.length_a   1.000
_cell.length_b   1.000
_cell.length_c   1.000
_cell.angle_alpha   90.00
_cell.angle_beta   90.00
_cell.angle_gamma   90.00
#
_symmetry.space_group_name_H-M   'P 1'
#
loop_
_entity.id
_entity.type
_entity.pdbx_description
1 polymer ?
#
loop_
_entity_poly.entity_id
_entity_poly.type
_entity_poly.pdbx_seq_one_letter_code
_entity_poly.pdbx_strand_id
1 'polypeptide(L)'
;MALLAVVAALSLLSGVAAEVVEVCVVGDVMDVYCINRGTLLDASSYRTLEHPGQHSIHCLVDVSFCYGSGFEILVPPTSGSDYCRAVRLDTAGRDAAMAMARQSTSACSTCTGPSSGPSKGFRATVRGTIDTASTASPPVLTTTSVEAANVGCGGGPLHPPPLG
;
A
#
# COMPACT_ATOMS: atom_id res chain seq x y z
N MET A 1 -36.77 2.46 59.58
CA MET A 1 -36.09 1.48 58.70
C MET A 1 -36.37 1.87 57.26
N ALA A 2 -35.48 2.65 56.64
CA ALA A 2 -35.60 3.03 55.24
C ALA A 2 -34.63 2.16 54.43
N LEU A 3 -35.19 1.42 53.48
CA LEU A 3 -34.50 0.49 52.59
C LEU A 3 -33.87 1.32 51.44
N LEU A 4 -32.54 1.45 51.41
CA LEU A 4 -31.84 2.02 50.25
C LEU A 4 -31.59 0.92 49.22
N ALA A 5 -32.27 1.00 48.08
CA ALA A 5 -31.96 0.20 46.90
C ALA A 5 -30.82 0.88 46.13
N VAL A 6 -29.66 0.23 46.07
CA VAL A 6 -28.55 0.64 45.20
C VAL A 6 -28.78 0.02 43.83
N VAL A 7 -29.18 0.84 42.87
CA VAL A 7 -29.30 0.42 41.46
C VAL A 7 -27.91 0.55 40.82
N ALA A 8 -27.22 -0.57 40.63
CA ALA A 8 -25.98 -0.62 39.86
C ALA A 8 -26.31 -0.50 38.37
N ALA A 9 -26.08 0.68 37.79
CA ALA A 9 -26.14 0.88 36.35
C ALA A 9 -24.91 0.21 35.71
N LEU A 10 -25.10 -1.00 35.18
CA LEU A 10 -24.07 -1.70 34.40
C LEU A 10 -23.99 -1.03 33.02
N SER A 11 -23.04 -0.12 32.85
CA SER A 11 -22.76 0.54 31.57
C SER A 11 -22.14 -0.50 30.62
N LEU A 12 -22.93 -1.02 29.68
CA LEU A 12 -22.43 -1.80 28.56
C LEU A 12 -21.66 -0.85 27.63
N LEU A 13 -20.34 -0.79 27.78
CA LEU A 13 -19.47 -0.26 26.72
C LEU A 13 -19.53 -1.26 25.56
N SER A 14 -20.41 -0.99 24.60
CA SER A 14 -20.34 -1.61 23.28
C SER A 14 -19.07 -1.13 22.61
N GLY A 15 -17.96 -1.85 22.81
CA GLY A 15 -16.79 -1.71 21.96
C GLY A 15 -17.21 -2.13 20.55
N VAL A 16 -17.24 -1.18 19.61
CA VAL A 16 -17.16 -1.52 18.19
C VAL A 16 -15.85 -2.28 18.03
N ALA A 17 -15.94 -3.59 17.80
CA ALA A 17 -14.79 -4.34 17.33
C ALA A 17 -14.40 -3.73 15.97
N ALA A 18 -13.14 -3.34 15.82
CA ALA A 18 -12.57 -3.04 14.51
C ALA A 18 -12.86 -4.26 13.62
N GLU A 19 -13.62 -4.06 12.54
CA GLU A 19 -13.87 -5.12 11.58
C GLU A 19 -12.62 -5.20 10.69
N VAL A 20 -11.73 -6.12 11.07
CA VAL A 20 -10.46 -6.34 10.39
C VAL A 20 -10.67 -7.38 9.30
N VAL A 21 -10.38 -7.03 8.05
CA VAL A 21 -10.51 -7.93 6.90
C VAL A 21 -9.14 -8.26 6.32
N GLU A 22 -8.93 -9.53 5.97
CA GLU A 22 -7.74 -9.97 5.23
C GLU A 22 -7.87 -9.56 3.77
N VAL A 23 -6.78 -9.02 3.22
CA VAL A 23 -6.71 -8.61 1.83
C VAL A 23 -5.42 -9.08 1.17
N CYS A 24 -5.51 -9.30 -0.14
CA CYS A 24 -4.35 -9.43 -1.01
C CYS A 24 -4.49 -8.48 -2.20
N VAL A 25 -3.41 -7.78 -2.52
CA VAL A 25 -3.35 -6.81 -3.62
C VAL A 25 -2.09 -7.04 -4.44
N VAL A 26 -2.23 -7.04 -5.77
CA VAL A 26 -1.09 -7.04 -6.70
C VAL A 26 -1.13 -5.76 -7.49
N GLY A 27 -0.05 -4.99 -7.45
CA GLY A 27 -0.05 -3.69 -8.11
C GLY A 27 1.33 -3.04 -8.20
N ASP A 28 1.32 -1.86 -8.80
CA ASP A 28 2.50 -1.00 -8.94
C ASP A 28 2.77 -0.30 -7.61
N VAL A 29 4.00 -0.39 -7.12
CA VAL A 29 4.43 0.28 -5.90
C VAL A 29 4.77 1.72 -6.27
N MET A 30 4.07 2.66 -5.63
CA MET A 30 4.22 4.08 -5.90
C MET A 30 4.44 4.85 -4.60
N ASP A 31 5.36 5.81 -4.62
CA ASP A 31 5.52 6.72 -3.49
C ASP A 31 4.46 7.83 -3.48
N VAL A 32 4.08 8.22 -2.26
CA VAL A 32 2.98 9.18 -2.06
C VAL A 32 3.38 10.59 -2.48
N TYR A 33 4.68 10.91 -2.52
CA TYR A 33 5.16 12.17 -3.05
C TYR A 33 4.86 12.29 -4.56
N CYS A 34 5.20 11.29 -5.37
CA CYS A 34 4.90 11.26 -6.80
C CYS A 34 3.38 11.23 -7.07
N ILE A 35 2.58 10.58 -6.22
CA ILE A 35 1.11 10.64 -6.29
C ILE A 35 0.64 12.07 -6.10
N ASN A 36 1.05 12.72 -5.00
CA ASN A 36 0.63 14.09 -4.66
C ASN A 36 1.14 15.14 -5.66
N ARG A 37 2.30 14.91 -6.26
CA ARG A 37 2.84 15.75 -7.33
C ARG A 37 2.03 15.63 -8.63
N GLY A 38 1.31 14.52 -8.84
CA GLY A 38 0.54 14.23 -10.05
C GLY A 38 1.37 13.76 -11.25
N THR A 39 2.69 13.86 -11.18
CA THR A 39 3.65 13.43 -12.22
C THR A 39 4.89 12.81 -11.57
N LEU A 40 5.56 11.90 -12.29
CA LEU A 40 6.77 11.22 -11.80
C LEU A 40 7.93 12.21 -11.66
N LEU A 41 8.69 12.12 -10.57
CA LEU A 41 9.74 13.10 -10.22
C LEU A 41 10.79 13.22 -11.33
N ASP A 42 11.34 12.09 -11.77
CA ASP A 42 12.43 11.98 -12.74
C ASP A 42 11.93 11.75 -14.19
N ALA A 43 10.62 11.64 -14.38
CA ALA A 43 9.99 11.45 -15.68
C ALA A 43 8.67 12.25 -15.78
N SER A 44 8.78 13.57 -15.63
CA SER A 44 7.62 14.47 -15.42
C SER A 44 6.63 14.58 -16.58
N SER A 45 6.95 14.02 -17.75
CA SER A 45 5.99 13.88 -18.86
C SER A 45 4.89 12.85 -18.58
N TYR A 46 5.08 11.98 -17.58
CA TYR A 46 4.13 10.94 -17.23
C TYR A 46 3.32 11.32 -15.99
N ARG A 47 1.99 11.30 -16.14
CA ARG A 47 1.06 11.39 -15.00
C ARG A 47 1.15 10.11 -14.16
N THR A 48 1.27 10.28 -12.85
CA THR A 48 1.56 9.18 -11.92
C THR A 48 0.49 8.09 -11.95
N LEU A 49 -0.79 8.48 -11.93
CA LEU A 49 -1.90 7.53 -11.92
C LEU A 49 -2.23 6.97 -13.30
N GLU A 50 -1.82 7.58 -14.41
CA GLU A 50 -2.05 7.02 -15.75
C GLU A 50 -0.94 6.05 -16.18
N HIS A 51 0.29 6.29 -15.71
CA HIS A 51 1.49 5.60 -16.16
C HIS A 51 2.39 5.14 -15.00
N PRO A 52 1.86 4.42 -13.99
CA PRO A 52 2.67 4.03 -12.83
C PRO A 52 3.87 3.15 -13.19
N GLY A 53 3.76 2.36 -14.28
CA GLY A 53 4.87 1.56 -14.80
C GLY A 53 6.09 2.34 -15.31
N GLN A 54 5.98 3.67 -15.45
CA GLN A 54 7.12 4.54 -15.80
C GLN A 54 7.92 4.98 -14.57
N HIS A 55 7.47 4.67 -13.36
CA HIS A 55 8.16 5.07 -12.13
C HIS A 55 9.48 4.31 -11.95
N SER A 56 10.58 5.06 -11.82
CA SER A 56 11.89 4.46 -11.68
C SER A 56 12.07 3.81 -10.30
N ILE A 57 12.86 2.74 -10.26
CA ILE A 57 13.26 2.13 -9.00
C ILE A 57 14.17 3.07 -8.20
N HIS A 58 14.97 3.91 -8.88
CA HIS A 58 15.79 4.94 -8.24
C HIS A 58 14.96 5.85 -7.32
N CYS A 59 13.83 6.39 -7.80
CA CYS A 59 12.93 7.21 -6.99
C CYS A 59 12.37 6.44 -5.77
N LEU A 60 12.05 5.15 -5.95
CA LEU A 60 11.53 4.32 -4.86
C LEU A 60 12.55 4.00 -3.76
N VAL A 61 13.86 4.03 -4.01
CA VAL A 61 14.82 3.48 -3.03
C VAL A 61 16.02 4.35 -2.70
N ASP A 62 16.34 5.36 -3.52
CA ASP A 62 17.47 6.27 -3.31
C ASP A 62 17.02 7.69 -2.94
N VAL A 63 15.85 8.15 -3.41
CA VAL A 63 15.39 9.53 -3.19
C VAL A 63 14.61 9.64 -1.88
N SER A 64 15.22 10.26 -0.87
CA SER A 64 14.75 10.22 0.52
C SER A 64 13.36 10.78 0.76
N PHE A 65 12.96 11.83 0.06
CA PHE A 65 11.61 12.37 0.18
C PHE A 65 10.55 11.56 -0.58
N CYS A 66 10.94 10.81 -1.62
CA CYS A 66 10.06 9.85 -2.30
C CYS A 66 9.79 8.68 -1.34
N TYR A 67 10.80 7.88 -1.00
CA TYR A 67 10.57 6.72 -0.13
C TYR A 67 10.13 7.10 1.29
N GLY A 68 10.56 8.26 1.80
CA GLY A 68 10.14 8.78 3.10
C GLY A 68 8.66 9.16 3.17
N SER A 69 8.01 9.41 2.03
CA SER A 69 6.56 9.69 1.97
C SER A 69 5.67 8.46 2.21
N GLY A 70 6.27 7.26 2.21
CA GLY A 70 5.57 5.98 2.25
C GLY A 70 5.07 5.55 0.88
N PHE A 71 4.56 4.32 0.79
CA PHE A 71 4.14 3.71 -0.46
C PHE A 71 2.66 3.36 -0.47
N GLU A 72 2.08 3.41 -1.65
CA GLU A 72 0.76 2.88 -1.98
C GLU A 72 0.89 1.84 -3.09
N ILE A 73 -0.05 0.90 -3.10
CA ILE A 73 -0.20 -0.06 -4.19
C ILE A 73 -1.27 0.45 -5.14
N LEU A 74 -0.88 0.67 -6.39
CA LEU A 74 -1.78 1.09 -7.46
C LEU A 74 -2.25 -0.12 -8.26
N VAL A 75 -3.55 -0.22 -8.47
CA VAL A 75 -4.18 -1.27 -9.28
C VAL A 75 -4.86 -0.67 -10.51
N PRO A 76 -5.00 -1.42 -11.62
CA PRO A 76 -5.65 -0.92 -12.81
C PRO A 76 -7.04 -0.34 -12.52
N PRO A 77 -7.47 0.72 -13.24
CA PRO A 77 -8.79 1.30 -13.07
C PRO A 77 -9.90 0.27 -13.29
N THR A 78 -10.94 0.33 -12.45
CA THR A 78 -12.23 -0.31 -12.76
C THR A 78 -13.02 0.49 -13.81
N SER A 79 -12.77 1.81 -13.89
CA SER A 79 -13.26 2.72 -14.93
C SER A 79 -12.31 3.91 -15.10
N GLY A 80 -12.29 4.54 -16.28
CA GLY A 80 -11.39 5.66 -16.59
C GLY A 80 -9.95 5.24 -16.92
N SER A 81 -9.03 6.20 -16.91
CA SER A 81 -7.60 6.01 -17.22
C SER A 81 -6.70 5.89 -16.00
N ASP A 82 -7.14 6.42 -14.85
CA ASP A 82 -6.29 6.59 -13.67
C ASP A 82 -6.34 5.34 -12.79
N TYR A 83 -5.19 4.78 -12.46
CA TYR A 83 -5.05 3.65 -11.55
C TYR A 83 -5.63 3.99 -10.17
N CYS A 84 -6.31 3.01 -9.57
CA CYS A 84 -6.88 3.13 -8.25
C CYS A 84 -5.80 2.96 -7.18
N ARG A 85 -5.85 3.80 -6.14
CA ARG A 85 -5.01 3.69 -4.94
C ARG A 85 -5.64 2.63 -4.03
N ALA A 86 -5.09 1.42 -4.00
CA ALA A 86 -5.72 0.29 -3.32
C ALA A 86 -5.48 0.28 -1.82
N VAL A 87 -4.22 0.37 -1.42
CA VAL A 87 -3.80 0.36 -0.02
C VAL A 87 -2.57 1.23 0.15
N ARG A 88 -2.45 1.86 1.31
CA ARG A 88 -1.19 2.41 1.79
C ARG A 88 -0.46 1.36 2.62
N LEU A 89 0.82 1.13 2.33
CA LEU A 89 1.63 0.23 3.16
C LEU A 89 1.95 0.89 4.50
N ASP A 90 1.87 0.11 5.57
CA ASP A 90 2.47 0.46 6.85
C ASP A 90 4.01 0.49 6.75
N THR A 91 4.66 0.78 7.88
CA THR A 91 6.13 0.87 7.95
C THR A 91 6.79 -0.46 7.56
N ALA A 92 6.27 -1.59 8.05
CA ALA A 92 6.81 -2.91 7.75
C ALA A 92 6.70 -3.25 6.26
N GLY A 93 5.55 -2.99 5.64
CA GLY A 93 5.33 -3.21 4.21
C GLY A 93 6.16 -2.29 3.33
N ARG A 94 6.30 -1.00 3.70
CA ARG A 94 7.20 -0.08 3.01
C ARG A 94 8.63 -0.62 3.00
N ASP A 95 9.16 -0.97 4.18
CA ASP A 95 10.54 -1.41 4.31
C ASP A 95 10.79 -2.73 3.56
N ALA A 96 9.84 -3.66 3.59
CA ALA A 96 9.89 -4.90 2.82
C ALA A 96 9.83 -4.66 1.30
N ALA A 97 8.97 -3.75 0.83
CA ALA A 97 8.90 -3.37 -0.58
C ALA A 97 10.20 -2.70 -1.06
N MET A 98 10.80 -1.81 -0.26
CA MET A 98 12.10 -1.21 -0.56
C MET A 98 13.22 -2.26 -0.65
N ALA A 99 13.26 -3.19 0.31
CA ALA A 99 14.25 -4.26 0.32
C ALA A 99 14.15 -5.14 -0.94
N MET A 100 12.92 -5.49 -1.34
CA MET A 100 12.68 -6.26 -2.55
C MET A 100 13.05 -5.48 -3.82
N ALA A 101 12.69 -4.20 -3.90
CA ALA A 101 13.04 -3.35 -5.04
C ALA A 101 14.57 -3.29 -5.23
N ARG A 102 15.34 -3.11 -4.15
CA ARG A 102 16.82 -3.12 -4.18
C ARG A 102 17.41 -4.45 -4.63
N GLN A 103 16.76 -5.57 -4.33
CA GLN A 103 17.20 -6.90 -4.75
C GLN A 103 16.79 -7.25 -6.20
N SER A 104 15.87 -6.49 -6.79
CA SER A 104 15.32 -6.81 -8.11
C SER A 104 16.20 -6.34 -9.28
N THR A 105 17.10 -5.40 -9.05
CA THR A 105 17.86 -4.70 -10.11
C THR A 105 19.21 -4.22 -9.61
N SER A 106 20.08 -3.73 -10.50
CA SER A 106 21.28 -2.95 -10.16
C SER A 106 21.15 -1.47 -10.55
N ALA A 107 19.95 -1.00 -10.88
CA ALA A 107 19.69 0.34 -11.43
C ALA A 107 19.62 1.48 -10.39
N CYS A 108 20.14 1.26 -9.17
CA CYS A 108 20.11 2.25 -8.09
C CYS A 108 21.37 2.15 -7.22
N SER A 109 21.64 3.16 -6.41
CA SER A 109 22.88 3.25 -5.61
C SER A 109 22.98 2.20 -4.50
N THR A 110 21.82 1.77 -3.99
CA THR A 110 21.70 0.79 -2.89
C THR A 110 21.23 -0.59 -3.37
N CYS A 111 21.21 -0.79 -4.68
CA CYS A 111 20.71 -1.98 -5.33
C CYS A 111 21.77 -3.08 -5.40
N THR A 112 21.35 -4.32 -5.17
CA THR A 112 22.23 -5.50 -5.18
C THR A 112 21.72 -6.62 -6.10
N GLY A 113 20.65 -6.34 -6.87
CA GLY A 113 20.09 -7.26 -7.84
C GLY A 113 20.87 -7.31 -9.17
N PRO A 114 20.34 -8.05 -10.16
CA PRO A 114 20.99 -8.23 -11.46
C PRO A 114 20.91 -6.97 -12.32
N SER A 115 21.89 -6.78 -13.22
CA SER A 115 21.88 -5.70 -14.21
C SER A 115 20.80 -5.86 -15.29
N SER A 116 20.28 -7.07 -15.48
CA SER A 116 19.12 -7.35 -16.33
C SER A 116 17.78 -7.10 -15.61
N GLY A 117 17.80 -6.66 -14.36
CA GLY A 117 16.61 -6.33 -13.59
C GLY A 117 15.87 -5.11 -14.13
N PRO A 118 14.60 -4.90 -13.73
CA PRO A 118 13.84 -3.74 -14.16
C PRO A 118 14.49 -2.45 -13.64
N SER A 119 14.44 -1.37 -14.42
CA SER A 119 14.80 -0.03 -13.95
C SER A 119 13.58 0.80 -13.53
N LYS A 120 12.38 0.33 -13.85
CA LYS A 120 11.09 1.00 -13.64
C LYS A 120 9.94 0.01 -13.49
N GLY A 121 8.80 0.51 -13.03
CA GLY A 121 7.55 -0.25 -12.94
C GLY A 121 7.65 -1.40 -11.93
N PHE A 122 8.15 -1.09 -10.74
CA PHE A 122 8.25 -2.08 -9.68
C PHE A 122 6.85 -2.46 -9.19
N ARG A 123 6.55 -3.76 -9.22
CA ARG A 123 5.26 -4.32 -8.82
C ARG A 123 5.46 -5.36 -7.73
N ALA A 124 4.50 -5.44 -6.82
CA ALA A 124 4.53 -6.37 -5.71
C ALA A 124 3.15 -7.00 -5.46
N THR A 125 3.16 -8.18 -4.86
CA THR A 125 2.01 -8.77 -4.19
C THR A 125 2.12 -8.43 -2.71
N VAL A 126 1.10 -7.81 -2.13
CA VAL A 126 1.04 -7.51 -0.70
C VAL A 126 -0.13 -8.21 -0.06
N ARG A 127 0.08 -8.71 1.16
CA ARG A 127 -0.94 -9.37 1.98
C ARG A 127 -0.94 -8.75 3.36
N GLY A 128 -2.11 -8.71 3.97
CA GLY A 128 -2.25 -8.13 5.30
C GLY A 128 -3.70 -7.96 5.67
N THR A 129 -3.93 -7.08 6.62
CA THR A 129 -5.28 -6.74 7.07
C THR A 129 -5.57 -5.25 7.00
N ILE A 130 -6.83 -4.91 6.81
CA ILE A 130 -7.34 -3.54 6.84
C ILE A 130 -8.40 -3.45 7.94
N ASP A 131 -8.37 -2.38 8.71
CA ASP A 131 -9.46 -1.99 9.59
C ASP A 131 -10.54 -1.26 8.77
N THR A 132 -11.70 -1.89 8.56
CA THR A 132 -12.80 -1.30 7.79
C THR A 132 -13.51 -0.17 8.53
N ALA A 133 -13.25 0.01 9.83
CA ALA A 133 -13.72 1.18 10.57
C ALA A 133 -12.84 2.43 10.33
N SER A 134 -11.66 2.26 9.74
CA SER A 134 -10.75 3.36 9.40
C SER A 134 -11.31 4.22 8.25
N THR A 135 -11.16 5.54 8.37
CA THR A 135 -11.54 6.52 7.34
C THR A 135 -10.36 6.93 6.45
N ALA A 136 -9.21 6.28 6.59
CA ALA A 136 -8.05 6.55 5.75
C ALA A 136 -8.32 6.23 4.27
N SER A 137 -7.86 7.10 3.37
CA SER A 137 -8.02 6.92 1.92
C SER A 137 -6.67 7.12 1.20
N PRO A 138 -6.07 6.05 0.65
CA PRO A 138 -6.51 4.65 0.72
C PRO A 138 -6.40 4.07 2.15
N PRO A 139 -7.07 2.95 2.44
CA PRO A 139 -6.90 2.26 3.72
C PRO A 139 -5.45 1.83 3.93
N VAL A 140 -5.01 1.87 5.20
CA VAL A 140 -3.68 1.41 5.58
C VAL A 140 -3.70 -0.11 5.77
N LEU A 141 -2.78 -0.79 5.08
CA LEU A 141 -2.55 -2.22 5.21
C LEU A 141 -1.63 -2.48 6.40
N THR A 142 -2.10 -3.22 7.38
CA THR A 142 -1.23 -3.89 8.35
C THR A 142 -0.56 -5.06 7.64
N THR A 143 0.71 -4.92 7.29
CA THR A 143 1.35 -5.81 6.31
C THR A 143 1.78 -7.13 6.96
N THR A 144 1.33 -8.24 6.37
CA THR A 144 1.78 -9.60 6.71
C THR A 144 2.91 -10.06 5.78
N SER A 145 2.81 -9.79 4.48
CA SER A 145 3.87 -10.12 3.52
C SER A 145 3.93 -9.15 2.34
N VAL A 146 5.14 -9.02 1.78
CA VAL A 146 5.42 -8.42 0.48
C VAL A 146 6.16 -9.47 -0.34
N GLU A 147 5.63 -9.81 -1.50
CA GLU A 147 6.09 -10.88 -2.37
C GLU A 147 6.25 -10.37 -3.81
N ALA A 148 6.99 -11.11 -4.64
CA ALA A 148 7.11 -10.78 -6.06
C ALA A 148 5.74 -10.82 -6.74
N ALA A 149 5.48 -9.90 -7.67
CA ALA A 149 4.16 -9.76 -8.30
C ALA A 149 3.63 -11.03 -8.99
N ASN A 150 4.51 -11.93 -9.43
CA ASN A 150 4.14 -13.19 -10.06
C ASN A 150 3.66 -14.27 -9.07
N VAL A 151 3.88 -14.08 -7.76
CA VAL A 151 3.26 -14.93 -6.73
C VAL A 151 1.74 -14.75 -6.76
N GLY A 152 1.28 -13.50 -6.91
CA GLY A 152 -0.13 -13.18 -7.05
C GLY A 152 -0.98 -13.52 -5.81
N CYS A 153 -2.29 -13.33 -5.91
CA CYS A 153 -3.20 -13.52 -4.77
C CYS A 153 -3.77 -14.94 -4.61
N GLY A 154 -3.57 -15.83 -5.58
CA GLY A 154 -3.87 -17.26 -5.41
C GLY A 154 -5.33 -17.59 -5.03
N GLY A 155 -6.32 -16.88 -5.57
CA GLY A 155 -7.75 -17.16 -5.35
C GLY A 155 -8.31 -16.83 -3.95
N GLY A 156 -7.48 -16.37 -3.00
CA GLY A 156 -7.93 -15.86 -1.70
C GLY A 156 -8.62 -14.49 -1.81
N PRO A 157 -9.27 -13.99 -0.74
CA PRO A 157 -10.13 -12.81 -0.76
C PRO A 157 -9.47 -11.64 -1.51
N LEU A 158 -10.07 -11.33 -2.67
CA LEU A 158 -9.55 -10.40 -3.66
C LEU A 158 -10.06 -9.00 -3.36
N HIS A 159 -9.11 -8.08 -3.32
CA HIS A 159 -9.27 -6.63 -3.24
C HIS A 159 -9.83 -6.05 -1.93
N PRO A 160 -9.30 -4.89 -1.48
CA PRO A 160 -10.05 -4.02 -0.58
C PRO A 160 -11.42 -3.68 -1.22
N PRO A 161 -12.45 -3.31 -0.41
CA PRO A 161 -13.77 -2.96 -0.90
C PRO A 161 -13.69 -2.04 -2.14
N PRO A 162 -14.63 -2.15 -3.10
CA PRO A 162 -14.54 -1.45 -4.38
C PRO A 162 -14.21 0.03 -4.17
N LEU A 163 -13.04 0.40 -4.66
CA LEU A 163 -12.52 1.77 -4.62
C LEU A 163 -13.33 2.55 -5.66
N GLY A 164 -14.34 3.26 -5.19
CA GLY A 164 -15.15 4.19 -5.98
C GLY A 164 -14.40 5.47 -6.31
#